data_AF-A0A8J3H0Q0-F1
#
_entry.id   AF-A0A8J3H0Q0-F1
#
_cell.length_a   1.000
_cell.length_b   1.000
_cell.length_c   1.000
_cell.angle_alpha   90.00
_cell.angle_beta   90.00
_cell.angle_gamma   90.00
#
_symmetry.space_group_name_H-M   'P 1'
#
loop_
_entity.id
_entity.type
_entity.pdbx_description
1 polymer ?
#
loop_
_entity_poly.entity_id
_entity_poly.type
_entity_poly.pdbx_seq_one_letter_code
_entity_poly.pdbx_strand_id
1 'polypeptide(L)' 'MRHWLSHFITALAVLCLAGAALVGALALGFYYWGAVLLAGAIGAALGLPVGWTVTRAIRRNDPNWPARRPA' A
#
# COMPACT_ATOMS: atom_id res chain seq x y z
N MET A 1 1.91 -19.06 0.07
CA MET A 1 0.79 -18.18 0.53
C MET A 1 1.27 -16.93 1.28
N ARG A 2 2.27 -17.02 2.18
CA ARG A 2 2.75 -15.88 3.00
C ARG A 2 3.28 -14.67 2.22
N HIS A 3 3.95 -14.90 1.09
CA HIS A 3 4.52 -13.85 0.22
C HIS A 3 3.43 -13.18 -0.62
N TRP A 4 2.44 -13.96 -1.10
CA TRP A 4 1.35 -13.46 -1.94
C TRP A 4 0.51 -12.38 -1.23
N LEU A 5 0.13 -12.61 0.03
CA LEU A 5 -0.62 -11.63 0.82
C LEU A 5 0.15 -10.31 0.95
N SER A 6 1.46 -10.39 1.18
CA SER A 6 2.31 -9.20 1.33
C SER A 6 2.39 -8.39 0.04
N HIS A 7 2.60 -9.06 -1.11
CA HIS A 7 2.64 -8.37 -2.40
C HIS A 7 1.29 -7.76 -2.76
N PHE A 8 0.20 -8.48 -2.52
CA PHE A 8 -1.15 -7.99 -2.79
C PHE A 8 -1.51 -6.75 -1.95
N ILE A 9 -1.33 -6.82 -0.63
CA ILE A 9 -1.63 -5.70 0.28
C ILE A 9 -0.74 -4.50 -0.02
N THR A 10 0.52 -4.73 -0.37
CA THR A 10 1.44 -3.63 -0.69
C THR A 10 1.07 -2.96 -2.01
N ALA A 11 0.75 -3.73 -3.06
CA ALA A 11 0.28 -3.16 -4.32
C ALA A 11 -1.03 -2.38 -4.13
N LEU A 12 -1.97 -2.92 -3.36
CA LEU A 12 -3.23 -2.26 -3.04
C LEU A 12 -3.01 -0.94 -2.28
N ALA A 13 -2.14 -0.94 -1.27
CA ALA A 13 -1.80 0.26 -0.50
C ALA A 13 -1.17 1.34 -1.37
N VAL A 14 -0.24 0.97 -2.25
CA VAL A 14 0.37 1.89 -3.23
C VAL A 14 -0.69 2.50 -4.14
N LEU A 15 -1.56 1.68 -4.70
CA LEU A 15 -2.59 2.14 -5.64
C LEU A 15 -3.61 3.07 -4.96
N CYS A 16 -4.06 2.72 -3.75
CA CYS A 16 -4.99 3.55 -2.98
C CYS A 16 -4.38 4.90 -2.61
N LEU A 17 -3.12 4.93 -2.15
CA LEU A 17 -2.47 6.18 -1.77
C LEU A 17 -2.13 7.04 -2.99
N ALA A 18 -1.70 6.43 -4.10
CA ALA A 18 -1.51 7.13 -5.37
C ALA A 18 -2.83 7.75 -5.86
N GLY A 19 -3.91 6.97 -5.83
CA GLY A 19 -5.25 7.43 -6.22
C GLY A 19 -5.75 8.55 -5.33
N ALA A 20 -5.61 8.45 -4.01
CA ALA A 20 -6.01 9.49 -3.08
C ALA A 20 -5.22 10.80 -3.30
N ALA A 21 -3.89 10.70 -3.48
CA ALA A 21 -3.05 11.85 -3.78
C ALA A 21 -3.43 12.50 -5.13
N LEU A 22 -3.73 11.69 -6.15
CA LEU A 22 -4.13 12.16 -7.47
C LEU A 22 -5.49 12.87 -7.41
N VAL A 23 -6.48 12.26 -6.77
CA VAL A 23 -7.81 12.85 -6.58
C VAL A 23 -7.69 14.17 -5.83
N GLY A 24 -6.88 14.22 -4.77
CA GLY A 24 -6.60 15.45 -4.03
C GLY A 24 -5.97 16.53 -4.91
N ALA A 25 -4.98 16.18 -5.74
CA ALA A 25 -4.33 17.12 -6.64
C ALA A 25 -5.30 17.66 -7.70
N LEU A 26 -6.13 16.80 -8.30
CA LEU A 26 -7.13 17.20 -9.28
C LEU A 26 -8.24 18.06 -8.64
N ALA A 27 -8.64 17.77 -7.41
CA ALA A 27 -9.60 18.58 -6.67
C ALA A 27 -9.08 19.99 -6.34
N LEU A 28 -7.76 20.14 -6.19
CA LEU A 28 -7.09 21.44 -6.03
C LEU A 28 -6.89 22.19 -7.35
N GLY A 29 -7.30 21.62 -8.49
CA GLY A 29 -7.22 22.22 -9.82
C GLY A 29 -5.92 21.93 -10.58
N PHE A 30 -5.10 20.99 -10.11
CA PHE A 30 -3.84 20.64 -10.78
C PHE A 30 -4.07 19.65 -11.94
N TYR A 31 -4.32 20.17 -13.14
CA TYR A 31 -4.59 19.38 -14.35
C TYR A 31 -3.37 19.29 -15.29
N TYR A 32 -2.28 18.67 -14.84
CA TYR A 32 -1.10 18.46 -15.66
C TYR A 32 -0.43 17.13 -15.36
N TRP A 33 0.35 16.62 -16.32
CA TRP A 33 1.01 15.31 -16.20
C TRP A 33 1.95 15.18 -15.00
N GLY A 34 2.59 16.28 -14.59
CA GLY A 34 3.45 16.29 -13.40
C GLY A 34 2.68 16.01 -12.09
N ALA A 35 1.41 16.39 -11.99
CA ALA A 35 0.57 16.07 -10.83
C ALA A 35 0.31 14.56 -10.73
N VAL A 36 0.12 13.90 -11.88
CA VAL A 36 -0.04 12.44 -11.97
C VAL A 36 1.24 11.73 -11.53
N LEU A 37 2.40 12.17 -12.02
CA LEU A 37 3.69 11.60 -11.65
C LEU A 37 3.99 11.79 -10.17
N LEU A 38 3.70 12.98 -9.62
CA LEU A 38 3.92 13.27 -8.21
C LEU A 38 2.99 12.43 -7.32
N ALA A 39 1.71 12.30 -7.68
CA ALA A 39 0.78 11.45 -6.96
C ALA A 39 1.20 9.98 -6.98
N GLY A 40 1.66 9.47 -8.14
CA GLY A 40 2.23 8.13 -8.25
C GLY A 40 3.48 7.95 -7.38
N ALA A 41 4.37 8.93 -7.35
CA ALA A 41 5.57 8.92 -6.51
C ALA A 41 5.22 8.91 -5.01
N ILE A 42 4.24 9.73 -4.59
CA ILE A 42 3.73 9.75 -3.21
C ILE A 42 3.13 8.39 -2.85
N GLY A 43 2.30 7.82 -3.73
CA GLY A 43 1.70 6.51 -3.53
C GLY A 43 2.73 5.38 -3.42
N ALA A 44 3.79 5.41 -4.22
CA ALA A 44 4.88 4.44 -4.12
C ALA A 44 5.70 4.63 -2.83
N ALA A 45 6.08 5.87 -2.51
CA ALA A 45 6.90 6.20 -1.35
C ALA A 45 6.20 5.84 -0.02
N LEU A 46 4.89 6.08 0.07
CA LEU A 46 4.10 5.79 1.27
C LEU A 46 3.47 4.39 1.25
N GLY A 47 3.07 3.89 0.09
CA GLY A 47 2.37 2.61 -0.03
C GLY A 47 3.25 1.40 0.23
N LEU A 48 4.53 1.47 -0.09
CA LEU A 48 5.50 0.43 0.24
C LEU A 48 5.63 0.21 1.77
N PRO A 49 5.97 1.24 2.58
CA PRO A 49 6.05 1.07 4.03
C PRO A 49 4.70 0.75 4.67
N VAL A 50 3.60 1.38 4.21
CA VAL A 50 2.24 1.11 4.72
C VAL A 50 1.80 -0.32 4.44
N GLY A 51 2.00 -0.81 3.22
CA GLY A 51 1.66 -2.17 2.83
C GLY A 51 2.40 -3.21 3.68
N TRP A 52 3.69 -2.99 3.93
CA TRP A 52 4.50 -3.87 4.77
C TRP A 52 4.05 -3.87 6.23
N THR A 53 3.79 -2.70 6.83
CA THR A 53 3.33 -2.59 8.22
C THR A 53 1.94 -3.18 8.41
N VAL A 54 1.01 -2.92 7.48
CA VAL A 54 -0.34 -3.51 7.50
C VAL A 54 -0.28 -5.02 7.38
N THR A 55 0.53 -5.56 6.47
CA THR A 55 0.68 -7.02 6.36
C THR A 55 1.28 -7.61 7.65
N ARG A 56 2.21 -6.91 8.31
CA ARG A 56 2.77 -7.33 9.59
C ARG A 56 1.74 -7.28 10.71
N ALA A 57 0.88 -6.27 10.73
CA ALA A 57 -0.21 -6.13 11.70
C ALA A 57 -1.26 -7.24 11.52
N ILE A 58 -1.69 -7.51 10.29
CA ILE A 58 -2.65 -8.58 9.97
C ILE A 58 -2.10 -9.93 10.46
N ARG A 59 -0.84 -10.26 10.15
CA ARG A 59 -0.23 -11.51 10.60
C ARG A 59 -0.10 -11.63 12.12
N ARG A 60 0.05 -10.50 12.83
CA ARG A 60 0.15 -10.50 14.30
C ARG A 60 -1.21 -10.70 14.97
N ASN A 61 -2.26 -10.17 14.34
CA ASN A 61 -3.62 -10.20 14.89
C ASN A 61 -4.46 -11.38 14.40
N ASP A 62 -3.98 -12.14 13.42
CA ASP A 62 -4.66 -13.34 12.91
C ASP A 62 -4.49 -14.52 13.89
N PRO A 63 -5.55 -14.94 14.61
CA PRO A 63 -5.50 -16.02 15.60
C PRO A 63 -5.26 -17.38 14.96
N ASN A 64 -5.60 -17.53 13.67
CA ASN A 64 -5.45 -18.77 12.92
C ASN A 64 -4.17 -18.78 12.07
N TRP A 65 -3.27 -17.82 12.29
CA TRP A 65 -2.00 -17.79 11.60
C TRP A 65 -1.15 -18.98 12.06
N PRO A 66 -0.73 -19.89 11.16
CA PRO A 66 -0.05 -21.12 11.56
C PRO A 66 1.23 -20.77 12.34
N ALA A 67 1.28 -21.22 13.60
CA ALA A 67 2.46 -21.13 14.42
C ALA A 67 3.64 -21.74 13.66
N ARG A 68 4.80 -21.09 13.77
CA ARG A 68 6.08 -21.52 13.19
C ARG A 68 6.19 -23.04 13.25
N ARG A 69 6.48 -23.70 12.12
CA ARG A 69 6.64 -25.17 12.03
C ARG A 69 7.42 -25.66 13.27
N PRO A 70 6.89 -26.62 14.06
CA PRO A 70 7.69 -27.22 15.11
C PRO A 70 8.95 -27.80 14.49
N ALA A 71 10.09 -27.54 15.15
CA ALA A 71 11.40 -28.03 14.76
C ALA A 71 11.45 -29.55 14.76
#